data_AF-A0A091LH63-F1
#
_entry.id   AF-A0A091LH63-F1
#
_cell.length_a   1.000
_cell.length_b   1.000
_cell.length_c   1.000
_cell.angle_alpha   90.00
_cell.angle_beta   90.00
_cell.angle_gamma   90.00
#
_symmetry.space_group_name_H-M   'P 1'
#
loop_
_entity.id
_entity.type
_entity.pdbx_description
1 polymer ?
#
loop_
_entity_poly.entity_id
_entity_poly.type
_entity_poly.pdbx_seq_one_letter_code
_entity_poly.pdbx_strand_id
1 'polypeptide(L)'
;QILFCTLNTHKVDMQKLLGGQIGLEDFIFAHVRGETKEVEVTKTEDALGLTITDNGAGYAFIKRIKEGSIINRIQTVCVGDSIEAINDHTIVGCRHYEVARMLRELPRAQPFTLRLVQPKKAF
;
A
#
# COMPACT_ATOMS: atom_id res chain seq x y z
N GLN A 1 -11.39 -8.97 -5.91
CA GLN A 1 -11.58 -8.18 -4.69
C GLN A 1 -11.16 -6.73 -4.94
N ILE A 2 -11.90 -5.76 -4.39
CA ILE A 2 -11.58 -4.32 -4.51
C ILE A 2 -10.53 -3.96 -3.45
N LEU A 3 -9.44 -3.32 -3.86
CA LEU A 3 -8.38 -2.83 -2.97
C LEU A 3 -8.73 -1.42 -2.47
N PHE A 4 -8.98 -0.49 -3.38
CA PHE A 4 -9.38 0.89 -3.07
C PHE A 4 -10.11 1.50 -4.27
N CYS A 5 -10.64 2.70 -4.12
CA CYS A 5 -11.29 3.43 -5.19
C CYS A 5 -10.64 4.80 -5.39
N THR A 6 -10.69 5.32 -6.61
CA THR A 6 -10.37 6.72 -6.94
C THR A 6 -11.58 7.39 -7.60
N LEU A 7 -11.63 8.72 -7.50
CA LEU A 7 -12.65 9.56 -8.11
C LEU A 7 -12.14 10.11 -9.44
N ASN A 8 -12.94 9.96 -10.50
CA ASN A 8 -12.74 10.55 -11.82
C ASN A 8 -11.45 10.14 -12.54
N THR A 9 -10.81 9.04 -12.15
CA THR A 9 -9.62 8.51 -12.82
C THR A 9 -9.48 7.02 -12.60
N HIS A 10 -9.17 6.27 -13.66
CA HIS A 10 -8.80 4.86 -13.59
C HIS A 10 -7.32 4.65 -13.20
N LYS A 11 -6.51 5.72 -13.19
CA LYS A 11 -5.10 5.65 -12.81
C LYS A 11 -4.97 5.50 -11.29
N VAL A 12 -3.89 4.88 -10.85
CA VAL A 12 -3.51 4.84 -9.43
C VAL A 12 -3.01 6.23 -9.03
N ASP A 13 -3.94 7.13 -8.72
CA ASP A 13 -3.67 8.50 -8.30
C ASP A 13 -4.21 8.73 -6.88
N MET A 14 -3.27 8.80 -5.93
CA MET A 14 -3.60 8.96 -4.51
C MET A 14 -4.08 10.37 -4.14
N GLN A 15 -3.97 11.36 -5.04
CA GLN A 15 -4.62 12.66 -4.87
C GLN A 15 -6.12 12.58 -5.16
N LYS A 16 -6.53 11.58 -5.95
CA LYS A 16 -7.92 11.29 -6.31
C LYS A 16 -8.47 10.09 -5.53
N LEU A 17 -7.80 9.63 -4.47
CA LEU A 17 -8.27 8.53 -3.65
C LEU A 17 -9.66 8.86 -3.08
N LEU A 18 -10.60 7.92 -3.21
CA LEU A 18 -11.94 8.04 -2.65
C LEU A 18 -11.84 8.33 -1.15
N GLY A 19 -12.38 9.47 -0.74
CA GLY A 19 -12.48 9.89 0.66
C GLY A 19 -13.92 9.81 1.16
N GLY A 20 -14.21 10.57 2.22
CA GLY A 20 -15.55 10.66 2.82
C GLY A 20 -16.53 11.58 2.07
N GLN A 21 -16.10 12.25 1.00
CA GLN A 21 -16.92 13.13 0.18
C GLN A 21 -16.96 12.61 -1.26
N ILE A 22 -18.17 12.56 -1.83
CA ILE A 22 -18.43 12.12 -3.21
C ILE A 22 -19.41 13.12 -3.82
N GLY A 23 -19.03 13.72 -4.95
CA GLY A 23 -19.91 14.58 -5.74
C GLY A 23 -20.95 13.76 -6.51
N LEU A 24 -22.11 14.36 -6.81
CA LEU A 24 -23.19 13.69 -7.53
C LEU A 24 -22.79 13.20 -8.94
N GLU A 25 -21.82 13.87 -9.56
CA GLU A 25 -21.33 13.56 -10.91
C GLU A 25 -19.97 12.83 -10.90
N ASP A 26 -19.47 12.42 -9.73
CA ASP A 26 -18.20 11.73 -9.65
C ASP A 26 -18.32 10.30 -10.18
N PHE A 27 -17.40 9.94 -11.08
CA PHE A 27 -17.20 8.55 -11.47
C PHE A 27 -16.29 7.85 -10.47
N ILE A 28 -16.76 6.75 -9.89
CA ILE A 28 -15.96 5.92 -8.98
C ILE A 28 -15.25 4.84 -9.78
N PHE A 29 -13.92 4.83 -9.72
CA PHE A 29 -13.08 3.80 -10.31
C PHE A 29 -12.59 2.85 -9.22
N ALA A 30 -13.01 1.59 -9.29
CA ALA A 30 -12.58 0.56 -8.35
C ALA A 30 -11.27 -0.08 -8.82
N HIS A 31 -10.23 0.00 -8.00
CA HIS A 31 -8.95 -0.67 -8.22
C HIS A 31 -9.03 -2.07 -7.63
N VAL A 32 -9.00 -3.08 -8.50
CA VAL A 32 -9.15 -4.48 -8.10
C VAL A 32 -7.80 -5.18 -7.98
N ARG A 33 -7.76 -6.23 -7.16
CA ARG A 33 -6.61 -7.13 -7.02
C ARG A 33 -6.06 -7.56 -8.38
N GLY A 34 -4.77 -7.34 -8.57
CA GLY A 34 -3.96 -7.84 -9.68
C GLY A 34 -2.91 -8.84 -9.18
N GLU A 35 -1.68 -8.68 -9.68
CA GLU A 35 -0.56 -9.58 -9.39
C GLU A 35 -0.14 -9.52 -7.92
N THR A 36 0.24 -10.68 -7.37
CA THR A 36 0.83 -10.80 -6.04
C THR A 36 2.33 -10.99 -6.19
N LYS A 37 3.11 -10.29 -5.38
CA LYS A 37 4.57 -10.36 -5.37
C LYS A 37 5.08 -10.39 -3.94
N GLU A 38 6.23 -11.02 -3.74
CA GLU A 38 6.96 -10.97 -2.48
C GLU A 38 8.26 -10.20 -2.67
N VAL A 39 8.59 -9.38 -1.66
CA VAL A 39 9.75 -8.50 -1.71
C VAL A 39 10.47 -8.58 -0.38
N GLU A 40 11.75 -8.92 -0.41
CA GLU A 40 12.61 -8.85 0.76
C GLU A 40 13.14 -7.42 0.93
N VAL A 41 13.11 -6.92 2.16
CA VAL A 41 13.54 -5.57 2.52
C VAL A 41 14.49 -5.67 3.71
N THR A 42 15.67 -5.05 3.62
CA THR A 42 16.55 -4.87 4.78
C THR A 42 16.33 -3.50 5.40
N LYS A 43 15.98 -3.46 6.69
CA LYS A 43 15.73 -2.20 7.41
C LYS A 43 17.03 -1.55 7.88
N THR A 44 17.62 -0.70 7.03
CA THR A 44 18.88 0.01 7.33
C THR A 44 18.69 1.26 8.20
N GLU A 45 17.49 1.86 8.18
CA GLU A 45 17.11 3.07 8.91
C GLU A 45 15.82 2.83 9.72
N ASP A 46 15.51 3.70 10.68
CA ASP A 46 14.29 3.57 11.50
C ASP A 46 13.02 3.69 10.64
N ALA A 47 13.05 4.56 9.64
CA ALA A 47 11.94 4.84 8.74
C ALA A 47 12.15 4.19 7.37
N LEU A 48 11.17 3.40 6.93
CA LEU A 48 11.17 2.78 5.60
C LEU A 48 10.83 3.76 4.47
N GLY A 49 10.24 4.92 4.81
CA GLY A 49 9.77 5.91 3.84
C GLY A 49 8.37 5.66 3.28
N LEU A 50 7.55 4.89 3.99
CA LEU A 50 6.18 4.58 3.61
C LEU A 50 5.17 5.48 4.31
N THR A 51 4.13 5.89 3.58
CA THR A 51 2.86 6.33 4.15
C THR A 51 1.80 5.28 3.84
N ILE A 52 1.20 4.69 4.87
CA ILE A 52 0.18 3.65 4.75
C ILE A 52 -1.21 4.27 4.99
N THR A 53 -2.18 3.85 4.19
CA THR A 53 -3.62 4.13 4.39
C THR A 53 -4.38 2.80 4.27
N ASP A 54 -5.68 2.81 4.54
CA ASP A 54 -6.53 1.65 4.30
C ASP A 54 -7.83 2.06 3.59
N ASN A 55 -8.58 1.06 3.13
CA ASN A 55 -9.87 1.24 2.47
C ASN A 55 -11.06 1.18 3.44
N GLY A 56 -10.82 1.18 4.76
CA GLY A 56 -11.85 0.99 5.77
C GLY A 56 -12.47 -0.42 5.84
N ALA A 57 -12.04 -1.36 5.00
CA ALA A 57 -12.58 -2.70 4.84
C ALA A 57 -11.51 -3.80 4.96
N GLY A 58 -10.44 -3.53 5.70
CA GLY A 58 -9.41 -4.52 6.05
C GLY A 58 -8.23 -4.65 5.07
N TYR A 59 -8.10 -3.74 4.09
CA TYR A 59 -6.95 -3.70 3.19
C TYR A 59 -6.15 -2.43 3.39
N ALA A 60 -4.93 -2.58 3.89
CA ALA A 60 -3.95 -1.50 4.00
C ALA A 60 -3.06 -1.46 2.76
N PHE A 61 -2.78 -0.27 2.25
CA PHE A 61 -2.01 -0.07 1.03
C PHE A 61 -1.10 1.16 1.10
N ILE A 62 -0.10 1.17 0.22
CA ILE A 62 0.91 2.22 0.15
C ILE A 62 0.31 3.46 -0.52
N LYS A 63 0.10 4.54 0.25
CA LYS A 63 -0.39 5.83 -0.24
C LYS A 63 0.74 6.70 -0.80
N ARG A 64 1.91 6.67 -0.19
CA ARG A 64 3.10 7.43 -0.62
C ARG A 64 4.37 6.66 -0.32
N ILE A 65 5.36 6.87 -1.18
CA ILE A 65 6.74 6.44 -0.99
C ILE A 65 7.61 7.70 -1.01
N LYS A 66 8.38 7.93 0.04
CA LYS A 66 9.30 9.08 0.16
C LYS A 66 10.49 8.88 -0.77
N GLU A 67 10.81 9.88 -1.59
CA GLU A 67 11.99 9.86 -2.45
C GLU A 67 13.28 9.64 -1.65
N GLY A 68 14.20 8.84 -2.20
CA GLY A 68 15.48 8.48 -1.59
C GLY A 68 15.43 7.47 -0.44
N SER A 69 14.22 7.13 0.05
CA SER A 69 14.03 6.18 1.15
C SER A 69 14.39 4.74 0.79
N ILE A 70 14.46 3.87 1.80
CA ILE A 70 14.69 2.42 1.66
C ILE A 70 13.74 1.84 0.61
N ILE A 71 12.43 2.07 0.76
CA ILE A 71 11.45 1.49 -0.15
C ILE A 71 11.48 2.13 -1.54
N ASN A 72 11.83 3.41 -1.66
CA ASN A 72 11.96 4.07 -2.97
C ASN A 72 13.04 3.44 -3.86
N ARG A 73 14.08 2.84 -3.26
CA ARG A 73 15.15 2.14 -3.99
C ARG A 73 14.72 0.77 -4.51
N ILE A 74 13.59 0.25 -4.04
CA ILE A 74 13.05 -1.05 -4.44
C ILE A 74 12.02 -0.84 -5.53
N GLN A 75 12.47 -0.92 -6.80
CA GLN A 75 11.64 -0.59 -7.97
C GLN A 75 10.36 -1.41 -8.10
N THR A 76 10.34 -2.62 -7.54
CA THR A 76 9.15 -3.48 -7.58
C THR A 76 8.05 -2.97 -6.67
N VAL A 77 8.33 -2.17 -5.62
CA VAL A 77 7.32 -1.64 -4.70
C VAL A 77 6.74 -0.33 -5.25
N CYS A 78 5.41 -0.27 -5.37
CA CYS A 78 4.71 0.85 -6.00
C CYS A 78 3.69 1.48 -5.05
N VAL A 79 3.37 2.76 -5.29
CA VAL A 79 2.18 3.39 -4.74
C VAL A 79 0.94 2.62 -5.23
N GLY A 80 0.00 2.36 -4.33
CA GLY A 80 -1.20 1.56 -4.56
C GLY A 80 -1.06 0.08 -4.21
N ASP A 81 0.15 -0.42 -3.98
CA ASP A 81 0.33 -1.80 -3.55
C ASP A 81 -0.36 -2.03 -2.19
N SER A 82 -1.25 -3.02 -2.14
CA SER A 82 -1.83 -3.50 -0.89
C SER A 82 -0.82 -4.40 -0.18
N ILE A 83 -0.64 -4.20 1.11
CA ILE A 83 0.18 -5.07 1.96
C ILE A 83 -0.75 -6.17 2.46
N GLU A 84 -0.39 -7.43 2.25
CA GLU A 84 -1.16 -8.57 2.76
C GLU A 84 -0.46 -9.31 3.88
N ALA A 85 0.87 -9.30 3.89
CA ALA A 85 1.65 -9.89 4.97
C ALA A 85 2.97 -9.15 5.17
N ILE A 86 3.44 -9.20 6.41
CA ILE A 86 4.79 -8.83 6.83
C ILE A 86 5.42 -10.09 7.42
N ASN A 87 6.49 -10.59 6.82
CA ASN A 87 6.96 -11.96 7.02
C ASN A 87 5.79 -12.95 6.77
N ASP A 88 5.68 -13.98 7.58
CA ASP A 88 4.61 -14.99 7.48
C ASP A 88 3.30 -14.56 8.15
N HIS A 89 3.21 -13.31 8.64
CA HIS A 89 2.03 -12.82 9.37
C HIS A 89 1.12 -12.05 8.43
N THR A 90 -0.09 -12.56 8.22
CA THR A 90 -1.15 -11.82 7.51
C THR A 90 -1.51 -10.55 8.26
N ILE A 91 -1.68 -9.46 7.52
CA ILE A 91 -2.16 -8.18 8.06
C ILE A 91 -3.53 -7.80 7.50
N VAL A 92 -4.17 -8.69 6.74
CA VAL A 92 -5.55 -8.50 6.27
C VAL A 92 -6.48 -8.34 7.48
N GLY A 93 -7.30 -7.29 7.47
CA GLY A 93 -8.15 -6.89 8.59
C GLY A 93 -7.53 -5.82 9.49
N CYS A 94 -6.21 -5.61 9.45
CA CYS A 94 -5.56 -4.56 10.21
C CYS A 94 -5.87 -3.17 9.63
N ARG A 95 -5.97 -2.17 10.52
CA ARG A 95 -6.02 -0.76 10.14
C ARG A 95 -4.65 -0.23 9.76
N HIS A 96 -4.62 0.81 8.95
CA HIS A 96 -3.40 1.41 8.43
C HIS A 96 -2.39 1.81 9.52
N TYR A 97 -2.87 2.25 10.70
CA TYR A 97 -2.01 2.65 11.81
C TYR A 97 -1.34 1.45 12.49
N GLU A 98 -2.00 0.29 12.50
CA GLU A 98 -1.44 -0.96 13.04
C GLU A 98 -0.33 -1.46 12.12
N VAL A 99 -0.59 -1.48 10.81
CA VAL A 99 0.41 -1.86 9.80
C VAL A 99 1.62 -0.91 9.85
N ALA A 100 1.38 0.40 9.94
CA ALA A 100 2.46 1.38 10.08
C ALA A 100 3.27 1.19 11.37
N ARG A 101 2.62 0.78 12.47
CA ARG A 101 3.29 0.45 13.74
C ARG A 101 4.15 -0.81 13.59
N MET A 102 3.60 -1.90 13.06
CA MET A 102 4.32 -3.16 12.84
C MET A 102 5.60 -2.93 12.00
N LEU A 103 5.49 -2.19 10.90
CA LEU A 103 6.63 -1.84 10.05
C LEU A 103 7.69 -1.00 10.79
N ARG A 104 7.26 -0.09 11.67
CA ARG A 104 8.16 0.73 12.51
C ARG A 104 8.86 -0.11 13.58
N GLU A 105 8.21 -1.13 14.12
CA GLU A 105 8.73 -1.98 15.20
C GLU A 105 9.65 -3.10 14.70
N LEU A 106 9.68 -3.38 13.39
CA LEU A 106 10.62 -4.33 12.80
C LEU A 106 12.08 -4.02 13.21
N PRO A 107 12.88 -5.04 13.54
CA PRO A 107 14.27 -4.85 13.95
C PRO A 107 15.12 -4.25 12.83
N ARG A 108 16.07 -3.38 13.20
CA ARG A 108 17.06 -2.85 12.25
C ARG A 108 18.06 -3.93 11.85
N ALA A 109 18.67 -3.75 10.68
CA ALA A 109 19.70 -4.62 10.12
C ALA A 109 19.28 -6.09 9.90
N GLN A 110 17.98 -6.39 10.01
CA GLN A 110 17.42 -7.70 9.67
C GLN A 110 16.55 -7.58 8.41
N PRO A 111 16.60 -8.58 7.52
CA PRO A 111 15.67 -8.67 6.42
C PRO A 111 14.27 -9.02 6.95
N PHE A 112 13.25 -8.53 6.26
CA PHE A 112 11.86 -8.93 6.42
C PHE A 112 11.21 -9.02 5.04
N THR A 113 10.17 -9.81 4.90
CA THR A 113 9.44 -9.94 3.63
C THR A 113 8.14 -9.15 3.67
N LEU A 114 7.76 -8.60 2.52
CA LEU A 114 6.45 -8.01 2.28
C LEU A 114 5.77 -8.81 1.17
N ARG A 115 4.57 -9.32 1.47
CA ARG A 115 3.68 -9.83 0.44
C ARG A 115 2.76 -8.70 -0.01
N LEU A 116 2.92 -8.29 -1.26
CA LEU A 116 2.25 -7.13 -1.84
C LEU A 116 1.33 -7.57 -2.97
N VAL A 117 0.22 -6.84 -3.12
CA VAL A 117 -0.75 -7.05 -4.19
C VAL A 117 -0.88 -5.76 -4.98
N GLN A 118 -0.52 -5.82 -6.26
CA GLN A 118 -0.68 -4.68 -7.16
C GLN A 118 -2.15 -4.53 -7.57
N PRO A 119 -2.67 -3.30 -7.66
CA PRO A 119 -3.93 -3.05 -8.35
C PRO A 119 -3.76 -3.36 -9.84
N LYS A 120 -4.78 -3.96 -10.48
CA LYS A 120 -4.80 -4.07 -11.94
C LYS A 120 -4.79 -2.68 -12.54
N LYS A 121 -3.83 -2.42 -13.43
CA LYS A 121 -3.75 -1.18 -14.20
C LYS A 121 -4.43 -1.40 -15.54
N ALA A 122 -5.21 -0.41 -15.98
CA ALA A 122 -5.63 -0.33 -17.37
C ALA A 122 -4.41 -0.02 -18.25
N PHE A 123 -4.38 -0.60 -19.46
CA PHE A 123 -3.33 -0.38 -20.45
C PHE A 123 -3.46 1.01 -21.10
#